data_AF-A0A851EAB1-F1
#
_entry.id   AF-A0A851EAB1-F1
#
_cell.length_a   1.000
_cell.length_b   1.000
_cell.length_c   1.000
_cell.angle_alpha   90.00
_cell.angle_beta   90.00
_cell.angle_gamma   90.00
#
_symmetry.space_group_name_H-M   'P 1'
#
loop_
_entity.id
_entity.type
_entity.pdbx_description
1 polymer ?
#
loop_
_entity_poly.entity_id
_entity_poly.type
_entity_poly.pdbx_seq_one_letter_code
_entity_poly.pdbx_strand_id
1 'polypeptide(L)' 'PPQHNPVLQPPVSTQPGPEFWCSIAYFEQDVQVGEIFKVPSSCPTVVVDGYVDPSGGARFCLGQLSNVQRCAASERAR' A
#
# COMPACT_ATOMS: atom_id res chain seq x y z
N PRO A 1 3.73 22.08 -33.59
CA PRO A 1 3.60 20.75 -32.94
C PRO A 1 2.13 20.46 -32.56
N PRO A 2 1.53 19.35 -33.00
CA PRO A 2 0.15 19.05 -32.65
C PRO A 2 0.10 18.69 -31.16
N GLN A 3 -0.71 19.44 -30.41
CA GLN A 3 -1.00 19.18 -29.01
C GLN A 3 -1.83 17.88 -28.95
N HIS A 4 -1.25 16.81 -28.41
CA HIS A 4 -1.94 15.54 -28.19
C HIS A 4 -2.99 15.78 -27.10
N ASN A 5 -4.22 16.10 -27.50
CA ASN A 5 -5.37 16.08 -26.61
C ASN A 5 -5.54 14.64 -26.11
N PRO A 6 -5.39 14.35 -24.81
CA PRO A 6 -5.69 13.02 -24.31
C PRO A 6 -7.19 12.81 -24.50
N VAL A 7 -7.55 11.89 -25.39
CA VAL A 7 -8.93 11.44 -25.56
C VAL A 7 -9.37 10.91 -24.19
N LEU A 8 -10.30 11.60 -23.53
CA LEU A 8 -10.92 11.12 -22.30
C LEU A 8 -11.66 9.84 -22.63
N GLN A 9 -11.02 8.71 -22.33
CA GLN A 9 -11.65 7.40 -22.50
C GLN A 9 -12.85 7.33 -21.56
N PRO A 10 -14.00 6.81 -22.01
CA PRO A 10 -15.14 6.59 -21.14
C PRO A 10 -14.74 5.64 -20.00
N PRO A 11 -15.30 5.83 -18.79
CA PRO A 11 -15.02 4.96 -17.66
C PRO A 11 -15.45 3.52 -17.97
N VAL A 12 -14.65 2.56 -17.49
CA VAL A 12 -14.87 1.11 -17.70
C VAL A 12 -16.17 0.62 -17.04
N SER A 13 -16.64 1.33 -16.01
CA SER A 13 -17.85 0.97 -15.24
C SER A 13 -18.62 2.22 -14.80
N THR A 14 -19.94 2.08 -14.66
CA THR A 14 -20.85 3.11 -14.12
C THR A 14 -21.05 3.00 -12.61
N GLN A 15 -20.47 1.98 -11.97
CA GLN A 15 -20.53 1.80 -10.52
C GLN A 15 -19.75 2.92 -9.80
N PRO A 16 -20.15 3.30 -8.57
CA PRO A 16 -19.34 4.19 -7.76
C PRO A 16 -17.95 3.59 -7.52
N GLY A 17 -16.93 4.45 -7.44
CA GLY A 17 -15.57 4.04 -7.12
C GLY A 17 -15.48 3.38 -5.74
N PRO A 18 -14.49 2.51 -5.51
CA PRO A 18 -14.32 1.87 -4.21
C PRO A 18 -13.89 2.89 -3.16
N GLU A 19 -14.20 2.62 -1.88
CA GLU A 19 -13.70 3.42 -0.76
C GLU A 19 -12.16 3.36 -0.65
N PHE A 20 -11.59 2.18 -0.89
CA PHE A 20 -10.16 1.92 -0.92
C PHE A 20 -9.75 1.33 -2.27
N TRP A 21 -8.76 1.91 -2.93
CA TRP A 21 -8.36 1.46 -4.26
C TRP A 21 -7.44 0.24 -4.22
N CYS A 22 -6.77 0.00 -3.09
CA CYS A 22 -6.03 -1.22 -2.82
C CYS A 22 -6.00 -1.58 -1.34
N SER A 23 -5.56 -2.80 -1.06
CA SER A 23 -5.29 -3.32 0.29
C SER A 23 -3.94 -4.03 0.26
N ILE A 24 -3.11 -3.79 1.28
CA ILE A 24 -1.73 -4.28 1.37
C ILE A 24 -1.61 -5.16 2.61
N ALA A 25 -1.17 -6.40 2.42
CA ALA A 25 -0.83 -7.32 3.50
C ALA A 25 0.68 -7.56 3.46
N TYR A 26 1.37 -7.35 4.59
CA TYR A 26 2.80 -7.59 4.72
C TYR A 26 3.04 -8.98 5.32
N PHE A 27 4.01 -9.68 4.76
CA PHE A 27 4.39 -11.02 5.19
C PHE A 27 5.90 -11.09 5.46
N GLU A 28 6.26 -11.83 6.50
CA GLU A 28 7.61 -12.32 6.71
C GLU A 28 7.58 -13.83 6.50
N GLN A 29 8.15 -14.29 5.37
CA GLN A 29 7.99 -15.66 4.88
C GLN A 29 6.51 -15.99 4.62
N ASP A 30 5.94 -16.96 5.34
CA ASP A 30 4.55 -17.41 5.24
C ASP A 30 3.64 -16.80 6.32
N VAL A 31 4.19 -15.94 7.19
CA VAL A 31 3.46 -15.33 8.31
C VAL A 31 3.05 -13.92 7.95
N GLN A 32 1.74 -13.61 8.00
CA GLN A 32 1.26 -12.24 7.90
C GLN A 32 1.67 -11.46 9.17
N VAL A 33 2.28 -10.29 8.98
CA VAL A 33 2.77 -9.45 10.07
C VAL A 33 2.04 -8.10 10.06
N GLY A 34 1.32 -7.82 11.15
CA GLY A 34 0.49 -6.62 11.28
C GLY A 34 -0.88 -6.73 10.60
N GLU A 35 -1.62 -5.62 10.62
CA GLU A 35 -2.94 -5.51 10.01
C GLU A 35 -2.87 -5.25 8.50
N ILE A 36 -3.97 -5.50 7.79
CA ILE A 36 -4.09 -5.12 6.38
C ILE A 36 -4.20 -3.60 6.27
N PHE A 37 -3.28 -2.99 5.54
CA PHE A 37 -3.29 -1.56 5.27
C PHE A 37 -4.20 -1.25 4.08
N LYS A 38 -5.29 -0.52 4.30
CA LYS A 38 -6.23 -0.12 3.23
C LYS A 38 -5.93 1.31 2.80
N VAL A 39 -5.75 1.52 1.50
CA VAL A 39 -5.40 2.85 0.95
C VAL A 39 -6.65 3.55 0.44
N PRO A 40 -7.08 4.68 1.05
CA PRO A 40 -8.27 5.39 0.62
C PRO A 40 -8.15 5.84 -0.84
N SER A 41 -9.25 5.82 -1.59
CA SER A 41 -9.29 6.33 -2.97
C SER A 41 -9.00 7.84 -3.08
N SER A 42 -9.05 8.58 -1.96
CA SER A 42 -8.59 9.97 -1.86
C SER A 42 -7.06 10.12 -1.86
N CYS A 43 -6.32 9.03 -1.62
CA CYS A 43 -4.86 8.96 -1.68
C CYS A 43 -4.44 8.21 -2.96
N PRO A 44 -4.16 8.90 -4.08
CA PRO A 44 -3.87 8.25 -5.36
C PRO A 44 -2.53 7.50 -5.36
N THR A 45 -1.68 7.75 -4.36
CA THR A 45 -0.38 7.11 -4.18
C THR A 45 -0.26 6.62 -2.75
N VAL A 46 0.42 5.49 -2.57
CA VAL A 46 0.83 4.96 -1.27
C VAL A 46 2.34 4.69 -1.27
N VAL A 47 3.01 5.03 -0.17
CA VAL A 47 4.42 4.69 0.07
C VAL A 47 4.49 3.53 1.06
N VAL A 48 5.29 2.51 0.76
CA VAL A 48 5.60 1.41 1.68
C VAL A 48 7.10 1.43 1.95
N ASP A 49 7.50 1.56 3.21
CA ASP A 49 8.92 1.71 3.57
C ASP A 49 9.28 1.04 4.91
N GLY A 50 10.58 0.98 5.22
CA GLY A 50 11.13 0.38 6.44
C GLY A 50 11.23 1.31 7.64
N TYR A 51 10.71 2.54 7.57
CA TYR A 51 10.73 3.47 8.70
C TYR A 51 9.65 3.06 9.74
N VAL A 52 9.46 3.89 10.77
CA VAL A 52 8.69 3.54 11.98
C VAL A 52 7.54 4.51 12.28
N ASP A 53 7.11 5.32 11.31
CA ASP A 53 6.07 6.32 11.50
C ASP A 53 4.66 5.69 11.55
N PRO A 54 3.86 5.89 12.62
CA PRO A 54 2.53 5.31 12.75
C PRO A 54 1.41 6.12 12.06
N SER A 55 1.73 7.24 11.39
CA SER A 55 0.74 8.22 10.90
C SER A 55 -0.35 7.68 9.96
N GLY A 56 -0.09 6.57 9.25
CA GLY A 56 -1.05 5.95 8.34
C GLY A 56 -1.44 6.80 7.12
N GLY A 57 -2.55 6.45 6.47
CA GLY A 57 -3.07 7.15 5.29
C GLY A 57 -2.40 6.75 3.97
N ALA A 58 -1.54 7.61 3.43
CA ALA A 58 -0.80 7.37 2.18
C ALA A 58 0.59 6.74 2.41
N ARG A 59 0.90 6.32 3.65
CA ARG A 59 2.22 5.75 4.01
C ARG A 59 2.07 4.58 4.97
N PHE A 60 2.65 3.44 4.61
CA PHE A 60 2.66 2.22 5.39
C PHE A 60 4.10 1.87 5.80
N CYS A 61 4.44 2.13 7.06
CA CYS A 61 5.75 1.90 7.63
C CYS A 61 5.85 0.50 8.25
N LEU A 62 6.72 -0.34 7.70
CA LEU A 62 6.90 -1.73 8.12
C LEU A 62 7.82 -1.88 9.33
N GLY A 63 8.70 -0.90 9.59
CA GLY A 63 9.78 -0.98 10.56
C GLY A 63 9.30 -1.22 12.00
N GLN A 64 8.14 -0.65 12.36
CA GLN A 64 7.56 -0.78 13.70
C GLN A 64 6.79 -2.09 13.94
N LEU A 65 6.50 -2.86 12.87
CA LEU A 65 5.70 -4.07 13.00
C LEU A 65 6.48 -5.15 13.76
N SER A 66 5.86 -5.73 14.78
CA SER A 66 6.42 -6.82 15.56
C SER A 66 6.01 -8.18 15.00
N ASN A 67 6.92 -9.15 15.05
CA ASN A 67 6.65 -10.54 14.72
C ASN A 67 7.48 -11.43 15.66
N VAL A 68 6.80 -12.23 16.49
CA VAL A 68 7.46 -13.14 17.45
C VAL A 68 8.17 -14.31 16.75
N GLN A 69 7.83 -14.59 15.49
CA GLN A 69 8.45 -15.63 14.67
C GLN A 69 9.55 -15.09 13.75
N ARG A 70 9.94 -13.81 13.91
CA ARG A 70 10.94 -13.19 13.08
C ARG A 70 12.29 -13.89 13.22
N CYS A 71 12.87 -14.31 12.10
CA CYS A 71 14.17 -14.96 12.05
C CYS A 71 15.27 -13.98 11.57
N ALA A 72 16.53 -14.33 11.83
CA ALA A 72 17.69 -13.49 11.47
C ALA A 72 17.78 -13.16 9.97
N ALA A 73 17.29 -14.04 9.08
CA ALA A 73 17.23 -13.75 7.65
C ALA A 73 16.20 -12.65 7.32
N SER A 74 15.05 -12.67 8.00
CA SER A 74 14.02 -11.64 7.86
C SER A 74 14.46 -10.32 8.47
N GLU A 75 15.15 -10.35 9.63
CA GLU A 75 15.72 -9.12 10.23
C GLU A 75 16.72 -8.44 9.33
N ARG A 76 17.60 -9.22 8.67
CA ARG A 76 18.62 -8.68 7.76
C ARG A 76 18.04 -8.13 6.45
N ALA A 77 16.91 -8.65 6.00
CA ALA A 77 16.26 -8.22 4.77
C ALA A 77 15.39 -6.96 4.95
N ARG A 78 15.01 -6.66 6.19
CA ARG A 78 14.29 -5.44 6.58
C ARG A 78 15.25 -4.26 6.67
#